data_AF-A0A1B6KWY5-F1
#
_entry.id   AF-A0A1B6KWY5-F1
#
_cell.length_a   1.000
_cell.length_b   1.000
_cell.length_c   1.000
_cell.angle_alpha   90.00
_cell.angle_beta   90.00
_cell.angle_gamma   90.00
#
_symmetry.space_group_name_H-M   'P 1'
#
loop_
_entity.id
_entity.type
_entity.pdbx_description
1 polymer ?
#
loop_
_entity_poly.entity_id
_entity_poly.type
_entity_poly.pdbx_seq_one_letter_code
_entity_poly.pdbx_strand_id
1 'polypeptide(L)'
;TNYASGRIRLAMCRGNKNLQCKGQDFGSNHLESGVVMGPENDVRSRSISSTVPDNWHDFFHTYTLYWRPDSISFKIDNEQPQFIVSPGGKLCEIIGFHNDICTLWGSGSRIAPFDTDFYISLGLSSGNARDFPDDCINSGQPKPWRNLELKALLKFWQDKRNWSSTWSDEKSAMYVEYVRVTSL
;
A
#
# COMPACT_ATOMS: atom_id res chain seq x y z
N THR A 1 -9.54 9.81 7.95
CA THR A 1 -9.24 8.42 8.36
C THR A 1 -8.10 8.48 9.35
N ASN A 2 -8.31 8.03 10.58
CA ASN A 2 -7.28 8.07 11.61
C ASN A 2 -6.30 6.91 11.41
N TYR A 3 -5.00 7.21 11.26
CA TYR A 3 -3.93 6.20 11.11
C TYR A 3 -3.11 6.06 12.40
N ALA A 4 -3.59 6.57 13.54
CA ALA A 4 -2.90 6.43 14.83
C ALA A 4 -2.77 4.96 15.25
N SER A 5 -3.76 4.12 14.90
CA SER A 5 -3.72 2.66 15.07
C SER A 5 -2.93 1.93 13.98
N GLY A 6 -2.46 2.64 12.96
CA GLY A 6 -1.66 2.08 11.88
C GLY A 6 -2.42 1.19 10.89
N ARG A 7 -1.74 0.85 9.79
CA ARG A 7 -2.14 -0.16 8.81
C ARG A 7 -0.90 -0.84 8.23
N ILE A 8 -0.90 -2.17 8.24
CA ILE A 8 0.06 -2.98 7.48
C ILE A 8 -0.53 -3.26 6.09
N ARG A 9 0.24 -2.96 5.05
CA ARG A 9 -0.06 -3.30 3.65
C ARG A 9 0.80 -4.50 3.27
N LEU A 10 0.19 -5.68 3.22
CA LEU A 10 0.89 -6.92 2.82
C LEU A 10 1.23 -6.91 1.33
N ALA A 11 0.29 -6.48 0.50
CA ALA A 11 0.47 -6.39 -0.94
C ALA A 11 -0.51 -5.35 -1.49
N MET A 12 0.01 -4.32 -2.15
CA MET A 12 -0.80 -3.35 -2.87
C MET A 12 -0.18 -3.09 -4.24
N CYS A 13 -0.97 -3.31 -5.28
CA CYS A 13 -0.60 -3.03 -6.66
C CYS A 13 -1.75 -2.27 -7.32
N ARG A 14 -1.41 -1.37 -8.24
CA ARG A 14 -2.42 -0.67 -9.04
C ARG A 14 -2.66 -1.50 -10.29
N GLY A 15 -3.92 -1.80 -10.64
CA GLY A 15 -4.23 -2.65 -11.80
C GLY A 15 -3.96 -2.01 -13.17
N ASN A 16 -3.53 -0.75 -13.21
CA ASN A 16 -3.31 0.00 -14.45
C ASN A 16 -2.01 -0.42 -15.16
N LYS A 17 -2.11 -0.97 -16.37
CA LYS A 17 -0.96 -1.16 -17.27
C LYS A 17 -0.42 0.19 -17.74
N ASN A 18 0.90 0.35 -17.78
CA ASN A 18 1.57 1.59 -18.22
C ASN A 18 1.15 2.85 -17.43
N LEU A 19 0.90 2.69 -16.13
CA LEU A 19 0.77 3.84 -15.23
C LEU A 19 2.15 4.31 -14.81
N GLN A 20 2.44 5.57 -15.08
CA GLN A 20 3.69 6.21 -14.73
C GLN A 20 3.42 7.44 -13.88
N CYS A 21 4.21 7.64 -12.83
CA CYS A 21 4.17 8.84 -12.00
C CYS A 21 5.60 9.37 -11.92
N LYS A 22 5.81 10.66 -12.25
CA LYS A 22 7.17 11.25 -12.31
C LYS A 22 8.15 10.48 -13.21
N GLY A 23 7.64 9.86 -14.28
CA GLY A 23 8.44 9.07 -15.22
C GLY A 23 8.88 7.70 -14.69
N GLN A 24 8.37 7.25 -13.54
CA GLN A 24 8.61 5.92 -12.99
C GLN A 24 7.36 5.06 -13.13
N ASP A 25 7.56 3.77 -13.40
CA ASP A 25 6.47 2.80 -13.40
C ASP A 25 5.83 2.70 -12.02
N PHE A 26 4.51 2.78 -12.01
CA PHE A 26 3.69 2.79 -10.81
C PHE A 26 2.43 1.95 -10.99
N GLY A 27 2.37 1.15 -12.05
CA GLY A 27 1.20 0.40 -12.48
C GLY A 27 1.17 -1.03 -11.98
N SER A 28 0.62 -1.90 -12.81
CA SER A 28 0.44 -3.33 -12.56
C SER A 28 1.73 -4.12 -12.42
N ASN A 29 2.86 -3.51 -12.76
CA ASN A 29 4.19 -4.07 -12.60
C ASN A 29 4.87 -3.64 -11.30
N HIS A 30 4.29 -2.71 -10.53
CA HIS A 30 4.85 -2.16 -9.31
C HIS A 30 4.02 -2.55 -8.09
N LEU A 31 4.60 -3.35 -7.20
CA LEU A 31 3.97 -3.81 -5.97
C LEU A 31 4.60 -3.13 -4.76
N GLU A 32 3.78 -2.67 -3.83
CA GLU A 32 4.20 -2.06 -2.57
C GLU A 32 3.76 -2.91 -1.38
N SER A 33 4.68 -3.13 -0.45
CA SER A 33 4.41 -3.70 0.88
C SER A 33 4.92 -2.72 1.92
N GLY A 34 4.20 -2.52 3.02
CA GLY A 34 4.44 -1.33 3.82
C GLY A 34 3.71 -1.26 5.14
N VAL A 35 4.07 -0.24 5.91
CA VAL A 35 3.28 0.23 7.04
C VAL A 35 2.90 1.69 6.81
N VAL A 36 1.71 2.07 7.25
CA VAL A 36 1.21 3.44 7.26
C VAL A 36 0.72 3.74 8.66
N MET A 37 1.19 4.82 9.28
CA MET A 37 0.76 5.22 10.62
C MET A 37 0.90 6.73 10.79
N GLY A 38 0.19 7.28 11.76
CA GLY A 38 0.31 8.68 12.15
C GLY A 38 -1.00 9.34 12.53
N PRO A 39 -0.94 10.48 13.26
CA PRO A 39 -2.10 11.32 13.50
C PRO A 39 -2.68 11.87 12.19
N GLU A 40 -3.91 12.37 12.23
CA GLU A 40 -4.66 12.80 11.04
C GLU A 40 -3.89 13.78 10.12
N ASN A 41 -3.12 14.70 10.71
CA ASN A 41 -2.38 15.73 9.99
C ASN A 41 -0.93 15.34 9.63
N ASP A 42 -0.42 14.22 10.15
CA ASP A 42 0.95 13.74 9.86
C ASP A 42 0.94 12.21 9.72
N VAL A 43 0.39 11.73 8.60
CA VAL A 43 0.38 10.30 8.27
C VAL A 43 1.57 10.01 7.38
N ARG A 44 2.42 9.10 7.86
CA ARG A 44 3.63 8.67 7.17
C ARG A 44 3.58 7.19 6.84
N SER A 45 4.43 6.80 5.92
CA SER A 45 4.54 5.43 5.48
C SER A 45 6.00 5.04 5.29
N ARG A 46 6.28 3.78 5.52
CA ARG A 46 7.54 3.14 5.11
C ARG A 46 7.17 1.89 4.34
N SER A 47 7.64 1.84 3.10
CA SER A 47 7.31 0.78 2.16
C SER A 47 8.57 0.25 1.52
N ILE A 48 8.53 -1.02 1.15
CA ILE A 48 9.39 -1.61 0.13
C ILE A 48 8.56 -1.77 -1.13
N SER A 49 9.24 -1.78 -2.27
CA SER A 49 8.61 -2.04 -3.54
C SER A 49 9.36 -3.09 -4.35
N SER A 50 8.63 -3.81 -5.17
CA SER A 50 9.16 -4.75 -6.15
C SER A 50 8.55 -4.46 -7.51
N THR A 51 9.40 -4.39 -8.53
CA THR A 51 8.99 -4.16 -9.91
C THR A 51 9.35 -5.36 -10.76
N VAL A 52 8.38 -5.86 -11.53
CA VAL A 52 8.58 -6.95 -12.50
C VAL A 52 8.52 -6.43 -13.93
N PRO A 53 9.09 -7.15 -14.92
CA PRO A 53 8.95 -6.77 -16.33
C PRO A 53 7.51 -6.89 -16.85
N ASP A 54 6.78 -7.89 -16.36
CA ASP A 54 5.39 -8.17 -16.72
C ASP A 54 4.43 -7.52 -15.70
N ASN A 55 3.33 -8.20 -15.33
CA ASN A 55 2.37 -7.68 -14.35
C ASN A 55 2.21 -8.64 -13.18
N TRP A 56 2.08 -8.09 -11.97
CA TRP A 56 1.80 -8.86 -10.75
C TRP A 56 0.45 -9.59 -10.79
N HIS A 57 -0.45 -9.21 -11.69
CA HIS A 57 -1.74 -9.85 -11.86
C HIS A 57 -1.73 -11.00 -12.89
N ASP A 58 -0.59 -11.29 -13.53
CA ASP A 58 -0.52 -12.32 -14.59
C ASP A 58 -0.47 -13.74 -13.99
N PHE A 59 -0.02 -13.89 -12.74
CA PHE A 59 0.06 -15.16 -12.02
C PHE A 59 -0.36 -15.03 -10.55
N PHE A 60 -0.65 -16.17 -9.91
CA PHE A 60 -0.82 -16.21 -8.46
C PHE A 60 0.53 -16.06 -7.76
N HIS A 61 0.53 -15.26 -6.70
CA HIS A 61 1.70 -15.00 -5.86
C HIS A 61 1.38 -15.25 -4.40
N THR A 62 2.37 -15.69 -3.64
CA THR A 62 2.27 -15.84 -2.19
C THR A 62 2.90 -14.64 -1.49
N TYR A 63 2.07 -13.78 -0.91
CA TYR A 63 2.52 -12.65 -0.10
C TYR A 63 2.56 -13.05 1.38
N THR A 64 3.73 -12.93 2.01
CA THR A 64 3.96 -13.35 3.40
C THR A 64 4.35 -12.17 4.26
N LEU A 65 3.63 -11.99 5.38
CA LEU A 65 3.99 -11.09 6.46
C LEU A 65 4.63 -11.91 7.59
N TYR A 66 5.87 -11.58 7.94
CA TYR A 66 6.44 -12.01 9.21
C TYR A 66 6.30 -10.87 10.22
N TRP A 67 5.38 -11.07 11.16
CA TRP A 67 5.07 -10.13 12.22
C TRP A 67 5.63 -10.67 13.54
N ARG A 68 6.74 -10.09 14.00
CA ARG A 68 7.44 -10.47 15.23
C ARG A 68 7.37 -9.33 16.24
N PRO A 69 7.60 -9.59 17.54
CA PRO A 69 7.52 -8.55 18.58
C PRO A 69 8.41 -7.31 18.36
N ASP A 70 9.45 -7.42 17.53
CA ASP A 70 10.43 -6.36 17.31
C ASP A 70 10.72 -6.04 15.85
N SER A 71 10.09 -6.74 14.91
CA SER A 71 10.40 -6.63 13.49
C SER A 71 9.20 -6.98 12.62
N ILE A 72 9.12 -6.28 11.50
CA ILE A 72 8.14 -6.52 10.45
C ILE A 72 8.92 -6.72 9.15
N SER A 73 8.70 -7.86 8.51
CA SER A 73 9.28 -8.16 7.21
C SER A 73 8.25 -8.80 6.29
N PHE A 74 8.46 -8.59 5.00
CA PHE A 74 7.59 -9.06 3.94
C PHE A 74 8.38 -9.97 3.02
N LYS A 75 7.71 -10.95 2.44
CA LYS A 75 8.28 -11.86 1.47
C LYS A 75 7.27 -12.10 0.36
N ILE A 76 7.75 -12.14 -0.86
CA ILE A 76 6.97 -12.49 -2.04
C ILE A 76 7.52 -13.83 -2.55
N ASP A 77 6.62 -14.78 -2.79
CA ASP A 77 6.93 -16.11 -3.32
C ASP A 77 8.07 -16.83 -2.58
N ASN A 78 9.20 -17.04 -3.24
CA ASN A 78 10.38 -17.72 -2.70
C ASN A 78 11.54 -16.77 -2.41
N GLU A 79 11.30 -15.46 -2.44
CA GLU A 79 12.31 -14.45 -2.14
C GLU A 79 12.73 -14.45 -0.67
N GLN A 80 13.84 -13.77 -0.39
CA GLN A 80 14.27 -13.52 0.99
C GLN A 80 13.37 -12.47 1.65
N PRO A 81 13.05 -12.62 2.95
CA PRO A 81 12.29 -11.60 3.67
C PRO A 81 13.00 -10.25 3.67
N GLN A 82 12.27 -9.20 3.28
CA GLN A 82 12.73 -7.82 3.31
C GLN A 82 12.16 -7.12 4.55
N PHE A 83 13.05 -6.55 5.36
CA PHE A 83 12.67 -5.89 6.60
C PHE A 83 12.28 -4.44 6.35
N ILE A 84 11.07 -4.07 6.77
CA ILE A 84 10.67 -2.66 6.86
C ILE A 84 11.15 -2.08 8.19
N VAL A 85 11.17 -2.91 9.22
CA VAL A 85 11.59 -2.53 10.58
C VAL A 85 12.75 -3.44 10.97
N SER A 86 13.96 -2.89 10.96
CA SER A 86 15.16 -3.58 11.41
C SER A 86 15.31 -3.46 12.94
N PRO A 87 15.93 -4.44 13.61
CA PRO A 87 16.20 -4.35 15.05
C PRO A 87 17.03 -3.12 15.41
N GLY A 88 16.67 -2.41 16.49
CA GLY A 88 17.54 -1.38 17.09
C GLY A 88 16.92 0.00 17.37
N GLY A 89 15.69 0.29 16.93
CA GLY A 89 14.99 1.56 17.21
C GLY A 89 13.46 1.43 17.30
N LYS A 90 12.75 2.48 17.72
CA LYS A 90 11.27 2.48 17.70
C LYS A 90 10.78 2.75 16.28
N LEU A 91 9.69 2.09 15.89
CA LEU A 91 9.13 2.21 14.55
C LEU A 91 8.77 3.65 14.18
N CYS A 92 8.22 4.42 15.12
CA CYS A 92 7.88 5.82 14.88
C CYS A 92 9.13 6.64 14.46
N GLU A 93 10.29 6.38 15.07
CA GLU A 93 11.57 7.02 14.74
C GLU A 93 12.06 6.55 13.37
N ILE A 94 11.95 5.25 13.09
CA ILE A 94 12.33 4.63 11.81
C ILE A 94 11.51 5.16 10.63
N ILE A 95 10.25 5.55 10.87
CA ILE A 95 9.37 6.20 9.88
C ILE A 95 9.62 7.72 9.80
N GLY A 96 10.40 8.27 10.74
CA GLY A 96 10.89 9.64 10.73
C GLY A 96 10.07 10.62 11.57
N PHE A 97 9.16 10.14 12.43
CA PHE A 97 8.45 11.04 13.35
C PHE A 97 9.41 11.68 14.35
N HIS A 98 9.09 12.91 14.74
CA HIS A 98 9.77 13.59 15.83
C HIS A 98 9.40 12.95 17.19
N ASN A 99 10.26 13.12 18.18
CA ASN A 99 10.13 12.47 19.50
C ASN A 99 8.82 12.82 20.22
N ASP A 100 8.31 14.03 20.04
CA ASP A 100 7.03 14.50 20.59
C ASP A 100 5.85 13.69 20.02
N ILE A 101 5.81 13.45 18.70
CA ILE A 101 4.79 12.61 18.07
C ILE A 101 4.95 11.14 18.48
N CYS A 102 6.20 10.66 18.58
CA CYS A 102 6.49 9.30 19.04
C CYS A 102 5.91 8.97 20.43
N THR A 103 5.65 9.97 21.29
CA THR A 103 5.02 9.74 22.60
C THR A 103 3.63 9.11 22.51
N LEU A 104 2.92 9.29 21.38
CA LEU A 104 1.62 8.65 21.11
C LEU A 104 1.69 7.11 21.19
N TRP A 105 2.85 6.54 20.86
CA TRP A 105 3.12 5.10 20.92
C TRP A 105 4.15 4.76 22.02
N GLY A 106 4.37 5.69 22.95
CA GLY A 106 5.42 5.58 23.97
C GLY A 106 5.23 4.42 24.96
N SER A 107 3.98 4.01 25.20
CA SER A 107 3.61 2.90 26.07
C SER A 107 3.65 1.53 25.40
N GLY A 108 3.77 1.48 24.06
CA GLY A 108 3.80 0.25 23.30
C GLY A 108 5.21 -0.33 23.13
N SER A 109 5.28 -1.44 22.41
CA SER A 109 6.52 -2.07 21.99
C SER A 109 7.28 -1.26 20.94
N ARG A 110 8.44 -1.77 20.51
CA ARG A 110 9.24 -1.14 19.45
C ARG A 110 8.50 -1.00 18.12
N ILE A 111 7.49 -1.84 17.86
CA ILE A 111 6.72 -1.80 16.61
C ILE A 111 5.34 -1.17 16.77
N ALA A 112 5.05 -0.55 17.92
CA ALA A 112 3.77 0.12 18.14
C ALA A 112 3.47 1.13 17.02
N PRO A 113 2.20 1.19 16.54
CA PRO A 113 0.98 0.57 17.08
C PRO A 113 0.73 -0.89 16.63
N PHE A 114 1.67 -1.51 15.92
CA PHE A 114 1.53 -2.88 15.40
C PHE A 114 1.83 -3.95 16.45
N ASP A 115 1.57 -3.67 17.71
CA ASP A 115 1.76 -4.54 18.87
C ASP A 115 0.44 -4.90 19.55
N THR A 116 -0.65 -4.71 18.82
CA THR A 116 -2.03 -5.00 19.22
C THR A 116 -2.69 -5.86 18.14
N ASP A 117 -3.92 -6.31 18.36
CA ASP A 117 -4.64 -7.15 17.41
C ASP A 117 -5.08 -6.36 16.16
N PHE A 118 -4.96 -6.98 14.99
CA PHE A 118 -5.40 -6.44 13.70
C PHE A 118 -6.37 -7.40 12.99
N TYR A 119 -7.23 -6.84 12.15
CA TYR A 119 -8.06 -7.61 11.22
C TYR A 119 -7.39 -7.68 9.85
N ILE A 120 -7.53 -8.83 9.18
CA ILE A 120 -7.12 -8.98 7.79
C ILE A 120 -8.26 -8.47 6.91
N SER A 121 -7.95 -7.55 6.01
CA SER A 121 -8.88 -7.07 4.98
C SER A 121 -8.28 -7.29 3.60
N LEU A 122 -9.07 -7.86 2.70
CA LEU A 122 -8.74 -8.02 1.29
C LEU A 122 -9.79 -7.26 0.50
N GLY A 123 -9.37 -6.52 -0.53
CA GLY A 123 -10.31 -5.75 -1.31
C GLY A 123 -9.71 -5.11 -2.54
N LEU A 124 -10.59 -4.78 -3.47
CA LEU A 124 -10.31 -4.00 -4.65
C LEU A 124 -10.90 -2.59 -4.45
N SER A 125 -10.16 -1.56 -4.84
CA SER A 125 -10.61 -0.17 -4.75
C SER A 125 -10.29 0.58 -6.04
N SER A 126 -11.16 1.51 -6.42
CA SER A 126 -10.91 2.42 -7.52
C SER A 126 -10.48 3.80 -6.99
N GLY A 127 -9.20 4.11 -7.18
CA GLY A 127 -8.60 5.35 -6.75
C GLY A 127 -8.33 5.41 -5.24
N ASN A 128 -7.42 6.31 -4.86
CA ASN A 128 -7.14 6.73 -3.50
C ASN A 128 -6.19 7.93 -3.59
N ALA A 129 -6.46 8.99 -2.84
CA ALA A 129 -5.60 10.18 -2.86
C ALA A 129 -4.16 9.93 -2.40
N ARG A 130 -3.91 8.86 -1.63
CA ARG A 130 -2.57 8.45 -1.19
C ARG A 130 -1.90 7.46 -2.12
N ASP A 131 -2.67 6.70 -2.89
CA ASP A 131 -2.11 5.64 -3.75
C ASP A 131 -1.85 6.16 -5.17
N PHE A 132 -2.53 7.22 -5.62
CA PHE A 132 -2.32 7.80 -6.95
C PHE A 132 -1.87 9.27 -6.83
N PRO A 133 -0.56 9.57 -6.98
CA PRO A 133 -0.05 10.94 -7.10
C PRO A 133 -0.76 11.78 -8.18
N ASP A 134 -0.70 13.11 -8.09
CA ASP A 134 -1.41 14.03 -9.01
C ASP A 134 -0.83 14.06 -10.43
N ASP A 135 0.44 13.74 -10.57
CA ASP A 135 1.23 13.79 -11.81
C ASP A 135 1.34 12.43 -12.50
N CYS A 136 0.42 11.51 -12.20
CA CYS A 136 0.38 10.21 -12.85
C CYS A 136 -0.29 10.27 -14.23
N ILE A 137 0.26 9.52 -15.16
CA ILE A 137 -0.20 9.36 -16.54
C ILE A 137 -0.38 7.87 -16.81
N ASN A 138 -1.53 7.47 -17.35
CA ASN A 138 -1.82 6.10 -17.77
C ASN A 138 -1.99 6.03 -19.28
N SER A 139 -1.05 5.39 -19.98
CA SER A 139 -1.09 5.26 -21.46
C SER A 139 -1.32 6.60 -22.18
N GLY A 140 -0.63 7.65 -21.74
CA GLY A 140 -0.75 9.01 -22.29
C GLY A 140 -1.93 9.84 -21.75
N GLN A 141 -2.82 9.26 -20.93
CA GLN A 141 -3.93 9.98 -20.31
C GLN A 141 -3.55 10.43 -18.89
N PRO A 142 -3.67 11.71 -18.53
CA PRO A 142 -3.43 12.16 -17.17
C PRO A 142 -4.50 11.63 -16.21
N LYS A 143 -4.16 11.48 -14.92
CA LYS A 143 -5.14 11.16 -13.88
C LYS A 143 -6.32 12.15 -13.92
N PRO A 144 -7.58 11.67 -14.00
CA PRO A 144 -8.72 12.56 -14.27
C PRO A 144 -9.18 13.40 -13.07
N TRP A 145 -8.67 13.13 -11.86
CA TRP A 145 -8.96 13.92 -10.66
C TRP A 145 -7.69 14.46 -10.03
N ARG A 146 -7.81 15.43 -9.13
CA ARG A 146 -6.71 15.85 -8.24
C ARG A 146 -6.98 15.41 -6.81
N ASN A 147 -5.92 15.09 -6.09
CA ASN A 147 -5.98 14.69 -4.70
C ASN A 147 -6.48 15.88 -3.86
N LEU A 148 -7.41 15.61 -2.94
CA LEU A 148 -8.07 16.59 -2.07
C LEU A 148 -9.00 17.59 -2.78
N GLU A 149 -9.25 17.43 -4.09
CA GLU A 149 -10.21 18.28 -4.79
C GLU A 149 -11.66 17.91 -4.43
N LEU A 150 -12.49 18.92 -4.15
CA LEU A 150 -13.92 18.76 -3.80
C LEU A 150 -14.72 17.93 -4.80
N LYS A 151 -14.40 18.04 -6.10
CA LYS A 151 -15.11 17.36 -7.19
C LYS A 151 -14.33 16.18 -7.77
N ALA A 152 -13.36 15.63 -7.05
CA ALA A 152 -12.52 14.52 -7.54
C ALA A 152 -13.34 13.33 -8.07
N LEU A 153 -14.35 12.88 -7.30
CA LEU A 153 -15.23 11.77 -7.71
C LEU A 153 -16.07 12.09 -8.94
N LEU A 154 -16.57 13.34 -9.05
CA LEU A 154 -17.32 13.78 -10.22
C LEU A 154 -16.43 13.78 -11.47
N LYS A 155 -15.19 14.28 -11.36
CA LYS A 155 -14.25 14.30 -12.48
C LYS A 155 -13.86 12.89 -12.91
N PHE A 156 -13.60 12.00 -11.95
CA PHE A 156 -13.39 10.57 -12.23
C PHE A 156 -14.59 10.00 -13.01
N TRP A 157 -15.81 10.25 -12.56
CA TRP A 157 -17.01 9.78 -13.26
C TRP A 157 -17.20 10.40 -14.66
N GLN A 158 -16.92 11.68 -14.83
CA GLN A 158 -17.02 12.35 -16.13
C GLN A 158 -16.01 11.80 -17.14
N ASP A 159 -14.87 11.28 -16.66
CA ASP A 159 -13.85 10.63 -17.48
C ASP A 159 -14.17 9.16 -17.83
N LYS A 160 -15.39 8.69 -17.55
CA LYS A 160 -15.82 7.30 -17.77
C LYS A 160 -15.46 6.73 -19.14
N ARG A 161 -15.51 7.53 -20.20
CA ARG A 161 -15.17 7.10 -21.56
C ARG A 161 -13.74 6.56 -21.68
N ASN A 162 -12.81 7.01 -20.85
CA ASN A 162 -11.40 6.63 -20.89
C ASN A 162 -11.09 5.39 -20.04
N TRP A 163 -11.81 5.17 -18.93
CA TRP A 163 -11.52 4.05 -18.03
C TRP A 163 -12.53 2.91 -18.08
N SER A 164 -13.80 3.12 -18.50
CA SER A 164 -14.82 2.06 -18.37
C SER A 164 -14.55 0.82 -19.22
N SER A 165 -13.94 1.00 -20.40
CA SER A 165 -13.54 -0.12 -21.28
C SER A 165 -12.36 -0.93 -20.74
N THR A 166 -11.62 -0.39 -19.76
CA THR A 166 -10.52 -1.10 -19.12
C THR A 166 -10.99 -2.07 -18.04
N TRP A 167 -12.26 -1.98 -17.61
CA TRP A 167 -12.83 -2.83 -16.57
C TRP A 167 -13.70 -3.94 -17.16
N SER A 168 -13.55 -5.15 -16.65
CA SER A 168 -14.44 -6.27 -16.95
C SER A 168 -14.56 -7.19 -15.74
N ASP A 169 -15.65 -7.95 -15.67
CA ASP A 169 -15.89 -8.87 -14.54
C ASP A 169 -14.76 -9.89 -14.37
N GLU A 170 -14.16 -10.35 -15.46
CA GLU A 170 -13.06 -11.32 -15.42
C GLU A 170 -11.71 -10.68 -15.06
N LYS A 171 -11.40 -9.49 -15.60
CA LYS A 171 -10.06 -8.87 -15.50
C LYS A 171 -9.94 -7.87 -14.34
N SER A 172 -11.05 -7.43 -13.79
CA SER A 172 -11.13 -6.49 -12.67
C SER A 172 -11.66 -7.16 -11.40
N ALA A 173 -11.37 -8.46 -11.25
CA ALA A 173 -11.67 -9.24 -10.06
C ALA A 173 -10.39 -9.57 -9.28
N MET A 174 -10.54 -9.75 -7.98
CA MET A 174 -9.48 -10.24 -7.10
C MET A 174 -9.75 -11.70 -6.79
N TYR A 175 -8.83 -12.58 -7.19
CA TYR A 175 -8.89 -14.01 -6.88
C TYR A 175 -7.95 -14.32 -5.71
N VAL A 176 -8.47 -15.01 -4.71
CA VAL A 176 -7.73 -15.42 -3.52
C VAL A 176 -7.90 -16.91 -3.36
N GLU A 177 -6.82 -17.66 -3.53
CA GLU A 177 -6.85 -19.12 -3.36
C GLU A 177 -6.93 -19.51 -1.88
N TYR A 178 -6.14 -18.87 -1.03
CA TYR A 178 -6.16 -19.12 0.40
C TYR A 178 -5.66 -17.92 1.21
N VAL A 179 -6.01 -17.93 2.50
CA VAL A 179 -5.40 -17.10 3.54
C VAL A 179 -4.96 -18.04 4.65
N ARG A 180 -3.71 -17.92 5.09
CA ARG A 180 -3.17 -18.73 6.18
C ARG A 180 -2.53 -17.83 7.24
N VAL A 181 -2.92 -18.04 8.48
CA VAL A 181 -2.35 -17.38 9.66
C VAL A 181 -1.83 -18.45 10.60
N THR A 182 -0.57 -18.37 10.99
CA THR A 182 0.10 -19.33 11.85
C THR A 182 0.96 -18.60 12.87
N SER A 183 1.13 -19.18 14.05
CA SER A 183 2.23 -18.80 14.94
C SER A 183 3.55 -19.33 14.39
N LEU A 184 4.64 -18.66 14.75
CA LEU A 184 6.01 -19.13 14.49
C LEU A 184 6.42 -20.23 15.47
#